data_AF-A0A8T2MLA7-F1
#
_entry.id   AF-A0A8T2MLA7-F1
#
_cell.length_a   1.000
_cell.length_b   1.000
_cell.length_c   1.000
_cell.angle_alpha   90.00
_cell.angle_beta   90.00
_cell.angle_gamma   90.00
#
_symmetry.space_group_name_H-M   'P 1'
#
loop_
_entity.id
_entity.type
_entity.pdbx_description
1 polymer ?
#
loop_
_entity_poly.entity_id
_entity_poly.type
_entity_poly.pdbx_seq_one_letter_code
_entity_poly.pdbx_strand_id
1 'polypeptide(L)' 'MSLIKGEVRFRRCVSGETLGSDDGFIRKLKEKIPRLKEEFNVKNCNVILVFCPVVSRSGTNIEAALKKLQTLSGTVD' A
#
# COMPACT_ATOMS: atom_id res chain seq x y z
N MET A 1 -20.28 -14.90 6.65
CA MET A 1 -19.03 -14.25 6.24
C MET A 1 -18.91 -14.38 4.73
N SER A 2 -19.12 -13.30 3.96
CA SER A 2 -18.98 -13.37 2.50
C SER A 2 -17.50 -13.44 2.14
N LEU A 3 -17.05 -14.55 1.57
CA LEU A 3 -15.72 -14.66 0.99
C LEU A 3 -15.64 -13.71 -0.20
N ILE A 4 -14.60 -12.89 -0.25
CA ILE A 4 -14.23 -12.16 -1.45
C ILE A 4 -14.03 -13.20 -2.56
N LYS A 5 -14.98 -13.28 -3.51
CA LYS A 5 -15.03 -14.33 -4.54
C LYS A 5 -13.87 -14.23 -5.55
N GLY A 6 -13.16 -13.10 -5.59
CA GLY A 6 -12.05 -12.82 -6.49
C GLY A 6 -10.68 -12.79 -5.82
N GLU A 7 -9.63 -12.95 -6.62
CA GLU A 7 -8.25 -12.63 -6.23
C GLU A 7 -8.11 -11.11 -6.11
N VAL A 8 -7.52 -10.63 -5.02
CA VAL A 8 -7.26 -9.20 -4.81
C VAL A 8 -5.76 -8.98 -4.95
N ARG A 9 -5.36 -8.12 -5.88
CA ARG A 9 -3.97 -7.72 -6.06
C ARG A 9 -3.73 -6.35 -5.43
N PHE A 10 -2.68 -6.23 -4.63
CA PHE A 10 -2.30 -4.96 -4.03
C PHE A 10 -0.89 -4.53 -4.42
N ARG A 11 -0.68 -3.23 -4.59
CA ARG A 11 0.67 -2.64 -4.69
C ARG A 11 1.04 -2.01 -3.36
N ARG A 12 2.18 -2.40 -2.80
CA ARG A 12 2.76 -1.73 -1.62
C ARG A 12 3.44 -0.42 -1.99
N CYS A 13 3.14 0.67 -1.31
CA CYS A 13 3.83 1.95 -1.45
C CYS A 13 4.33 2.39 -0.08
N VAL A 14 5.64 2.44 0.15
CA VAL A 14 6.22 2.83 1.45
C VAL A 14 6.88 4.20 1.30
N SER A 15 6.49 5.18 2.11
CA SER A 15 7.05 6.54 2.10
C SER A 15 7.72 6.86 3.43
N GLY A 16 9.01 6.53 3.54
CA GLY A 16 9.79 6.66 4.78
C GLY A 16 10.13 5.30 5.40
N GLU A 17 10.67 5.32 6.61
CA GLU A 17 11.08 4.10 7.32
C GLU A 17 9.97 3.59 8.23
N THR A 18 9.48 2.39 7.96
CA THR A 18 8.38 1.74 8.68
C THR A 18 8.85 0.80 9.80
N LEU A 19 10.16 0.53 9.88
CA LEU A 19 10.76 -0.42 10.81
C LEU A 19 10.08 -1.81 10.76
N GLY A 20 9.69 -2.26 9.56
CA GLY A 20 9.02 -3.55 9.33
C GLY A 20 7.53 -3.58 9.69
N SER A 21 6.94 -2.44 10.08
CA SER A 21 5.50 -2.37 10.39
C SER A 21 4.62 -2.69 9.17
N ASP A 22 5.06 -2.33 7.97
CA ASP A 22 4.36 -2.64 6.72
C ASP A 22 4.34 -4.15 6.44
N ASP A 23 5.45 -4.85 6.65
CA ASP A 23 5.52 -6.31 6.55
C ASP A 23 4.60 -6.99 7.56
N GLY A 24 4.62 -6.53 8.82
CA GLY A 24 3.75 -7.04 9.87
C GLY A 24 2.26 -6.85 9.55
N PHE A 25 1.90 -5.69 8.98
CA PHE A 25 0.54 -5.40 8.53
C PHE A 25 0.12 -6.30 7.37
N ILE A 26 0.96 -6.43 6.33
CA ILE A 26 0.68 -7.25 5.15
C ILE A 26 0.56 -8.73 5.51
N ARG A 27 1.39 -9.23 6.43
CA ARG A 27 1.29 -10.60 6.95
C ARG A 27 -0.09 -10.87 7.54
N LYS A 28 -0.55 -10.01 8.46
CA LYS A 28 -1.90 -10.11 9.07
C LYS A 28 -3.02 -9.98 8.03
N LEU A 29 -2.80 -9.17 6.99
CA LEU A 29 -3.79 -9.00 5.91
C LEU A 29 -3.90 -10.27 5.05
N LYS A 30 -2.77 -10.92 4.72
CA LYS A 30 -2.73 -12.20 4.00
C LYS A 30 -3.38 -13.34 4.81
N GLU A 31 -3.23 -13.34 6.13
CA GLU A 31 -3.91 -14.29 7.02
C GLU A 31 -5.44 -14.15 6.96
N LYS A 32 -5.95 -12.92 6.79
CA LYS A 32 -7.40 -12.62 6.72
C LYS A 32 -7.98 -12.70 5.31
N ILE A 33 -7.15 -12.49 4.29
CA ILE A 33 -7.54 -12.48 2.87
C ILE A 33 -6.67 -13.49 2.13
N PRO A 34 -7.07 -14.79 2.09
CA PRO A 34 -6.24 -15.86 1.55
C PRO A 34 -5.82 -15.69 0.09
N ARG A 35 -6.58 -14.91 -0.70
CA ARG A 35 -6.32 -14.64 -2.12
C ARG A 35 -5.71 -13.26 -2.37
N LEU A 36 -5.10 -12.66 -1.34
CA LEU A 36 -4.39 -11.39 -1.47
C LEU A 36 -2.99 -11.62 -2.06
N LYS A 37 -2.70 -11.01 -3.21
CA LYS A 37 -1.39 -11.07 -3.86
C LYS A 37 -0.76 -9.70 -3.98
N GLU A 38 0.54 -9.62 -3.73
CA GLU A 38 1.30 -8.42 -4.01
C GLU A 38 1.60 -8.35 -5.51
N GLU A 39 1.39 -7.17 -6.10
CA GLU A 39 1.59 -6.88 -7.52
C GLU A 39 2.46 -5.64 -7.65
N PHE A 40 3.49 -5.71 -8.48
CA PHE A 40 4.46 -4.63 -8.67
C PHE A 40 4.06 -3.68 -9.79
N ASN A 41 3.30 -4.18 -10.78
CA ASN A 41 2.74 -3.36 -11.83
C ASN A 41 1.42 -2.73 -11.37
N VAL A 42 1.41 -1.41 -11.17
CA VAL A 42 0.22 -0.68 -10.73
C VAL A 42 -0.99 -0.87 -11.64
N LYS A 43 -0.79 -1.06 -12.96
CA LYS A 43 -1.89 -1.33 -13.91
C LYS A 43 -2.61 -2.65 -13.66
N ASN A 44 -1.96 -3.58 -12.96
CA ASN A 44 -2.50 -4.91 -12.67
C ASN A 44 -3.08 -5.00 -11.25
N CYS A 45 -2.87 -4.01 -10.38
CA CYS A 45 -3.35 -4.06 -9.01
C CYS A 45 -4.79 -3.52 -8.87
N ASN A 46 -5.53 -4.02 -7.89
CA ASN A 46 -6.85 -3.51 -7.53
C ASN A 46 -6.79 -2.39 -6.49
N VAL A 47 -5.77 -2.41 -5.63
CA VAL A 47 -5.62 -1.50 -4.49
C VAL A 47 -4.15 -1.12 -4.33
N ILE A 48 -3.87 0.12 -3.94
CA ILE A 48 -2.54 0.55 -3.50
C ILE A 48 -2.57 0.72 -1.98
N LEU A 49 -1.69 0.03 -1.26
CA LEU A 49 -1.51 0.19 0.18
C LEU A 49 -0.35 1.15 0.45
N VAL A 50 -0.65 2.37 0.87
CA VAL A 50 0.35 3.39 1.20
C VAL A 50 0.68 3.36 2.69
N PHE A 51 1.95 3.20 3.01
CA PHE A 51 2.50 3.27 4.35
C PHE A 51 3.24 4.60 4.53
N CYS A 52 2.72 5.45 5.41
CA CYS A 52 3.24 6.78 5.72
C CYS A 52 3.49 6.85 7.24
N PRO A 53 4.68 6.46 7.73
CA PRO A 53 5.06 6.71 9.11
C PRO A 53 5.04 8.21 9.42
N VAL A 54 4.28 8.60 10.44
CA VAL A 54 4.17 10.01 10.86
C VAL A 54 5.28 10.31 11.88
N VAL A 55 6.39 10.86 11.40
CA VAL A 55 7.51 11.28 12.25
C VAL A 55 7.46 12.78 12.48
N SER A 56 6.85 13.24 13.58
CA SER A 56 6.82 14.63 14.12
C SER A 56 6.34 15.79 13.21
N ARG A 57 6.27 15.60 11.89
CA ARG A 57 5.91 16.57 10.85
C ARG A 57 4.89 15.94 9.92
N SER A 58 3.68 15.72 10.41
CA SER A 58 2.60 15.03 9.68
C SER A 58 2.36 15.61 8.29
N GLY A 59 2.37 16.94 8.13
CA GLY A 59 2.24 17.60 6.83
C GLY A 59 3.26 17.12 5.80
N THR A 60 4.55 17.17 6.14
CA THR A 60 5.64 16.75 5.23
C THR A 60 5.59 15.27 4.89
N ASN A 61 5.26 14.41 5.87
CA ASN A 61 5.23 12.96 5.65
C ASN A 61 4.07 12.55 4.72
N ILE A 62 2.90 13.19 4.88
CA ILE A 62 1.72 12.93 4.05
C ILE A 62 1.95 13.43 2.63
N GLU A 63 2.51 14.64 2.45
CA GLU A 63 2.85 15.18 1.12
C GLU A 63 3.83 14.27 0.37
N ALA A 64 4.88 13.79 1.04
CA ALA A 64 5.84 12.86 0.45
C ALA A 64 5.17 11.54 0.02
N ALA A 65 4.25 11.02 0.84
CA ALA A 65 3.50 9.81 0.53
C ALA A 65 2.55 10.02 -0.66
N LEU A 66 1.88 11.17 -0.74
CA LEU A 66 1.00 11.52 -1.84
C LEU A 66 1.77 11.67 -3.16
N LYS A 67 2.91 12.38 -3.15
CA LYS A 67 3.78 12.53 -4.33
C LYS A 67 4.29 11.18 -4.84
N LYS A 68 4.67 10.30 -3.92
CA LYS A 68 5.09 8.93 -4.26
C LYS A 68 3.94 8.12 -4.85
N LEU A 69 2.73 8.27 -4.29
CA LEU A 69 1.52 7.64 -4.83
C LEU A 69 1.19 8.13 -6.24
N GLN A 70 1.18 9.44 -6.50
CA GLN A 70 0.93 10.04 -7.82
C GLN A 70 1.91 9.53 -8.87
N THR A 71 3.20 9.48 -8.51
CA THR A 71 4.25 8.92 -9.36
C THR A 71 3.99 7.45 -9.70
N LEU A 72 3.51 6.66 -8.74
CA LEU A 72 3.18 5.25 -8.95
C LEU A 72 1.92 5.05 -9.81
N SER A 73 0.88 5.87 -9.63
CA SER A 73 -0.37 5.77 -10.39
C SER A 73 -0.29 6.34 -11.80
N GLY A 74 0.85 6.94 -12.18
CA GLY A 74 1.02 7.58 -13.48
C GLY A 74 0.11 8.81 -13.66
N THR A 75 -0.40 9.34 -12.56
CA THR A 75 -1.16 10.59 -12.53
C THR A 75 -0.12 11.69 -12.44
N VAL A 76 0.45 12.04 -13.60
CA VAL A 76 1.24 13.26 -13.75
C VAL A 76 0.23 14.36 -14.01
N ASP A 77 0.27 15.43 -13.21
CA ASP A 77 -0.51 16.65 -13.45
C ASP A 77 -0.19 17.24 -14.84
#